data_AF-A0A352DYT3-F1
#
_entry.id   AF-A0A352DYT3-F1
#
_cell.length_a   1.000
_cell.length_b   1.000
_cell.length_c   1.000
_cell.angle_alpha   90.00
_cell.angle_beta   90.00
_cell.angle_gamma   90.00
#
_symmetry.space_group_name_H-M   'P 1'
#
loop_
_entity.id
_entity.type
_entity.pdbx_description
1 polymer ?
#
loop_
_entity_poly.entity_id
_entity_poly.type
_entity_poly.pdbx_seq_one_letter_code
_entity_poly.pdbx_strand_id
1 'polypeptide(L)' 'AARAFPSRIVTEVTPASTFYPAEDYHQDYFSKNPFQPYCQAVAAPKVAKVRKVFK' A
#
# COMPACT_ATOMS: atom_id res chain seq x y z
N ALA A 1 -8.55 -21.79 -1.43
CA ALA A 1 -8.02 -20.59 -0.74
C ALA A 1 -6.60 -20.77 -0.18
N ALA A 2 -6.20 -21.93 0.37
CA ALA A 2 -4.93 -22.10 1.10
C ALA A 2 -3.63 -22.23 0.24
N ARG A 3 -3.63 -21.92 -1.06
CA ARG A 3 -2.44 -22.07 -1.95
C ARG A 3 -1.99 -20.80 -2.67
N ALA A 4 -2.64 -19.66 -2.41
CA ALA A 4 -2.25 -18.39 -3.04
C ALA A 4 -1.02 -17.75 -2.37
N PHE A 5 -0.76 -18.09 -1.10
CA PHE A 5 0.34 -17.55 -0.32
C PHE A 5 1.27 -18.70 0.09
N PRO A 6 2.59 -18.59 -0.15
CA PRO A 6 3.56 -19.60 0.27
C PRO A 6 3.75 -19.64 1.78
N SER A 7 3.30 -18.60 2.49
CA SER A 7 3.47 -18.43 3.94
C SER A 7 2.13 -18.21 4.63
N ARG A 8 2.09 -18.47 5.95
CA ARG A 8 0.92 -18.22 6.80
C ARG A 8 0.51 -16.75 6.74
N ILE A 9 -0.80 -16.50 6.63
CA ILE A 9 -1.39 -15.17 6.74
C ILE A 9 -1.31 -14.73 8.21
N VAL A 10 -0.67 -13.59 8.47
CA VAL A 10 -0.43 -13.03 9.82
C VAL A 10 -1.22 -11.74 10.08
N THR A 11 -2.19 -11.42 9.23
CA THR A 11 -3.04 -10.23 9.39
C THR A 11 -3.85 -10.30 10.68
N GLU A 12 -3.72 -9.26 11.51
CA GLU A 12 -4.53 -9.07 12.71
C GLU A 12 -5.96 -8.64 12.33
N VAL A 13 -6.96 -9.23 12.99
CA VAL A 13 -8.37 -8.86 12.86
C VAL A 13 -8.89 -8.49 14.24
N THR A 14 -9.03 -7.19 14.51
CA THR A 14 -9.44 -6.62 15.80
C THR A 14 -10.44 -5.48 15.61
N PRO A 15 -11.20 -5.11 16.67
CA PRO A 15 -12.05 -3.93 16.62
C PRO A 15 -11.24 -2.66 16.33
N ALA A 16 -11.83 -1.73 15.58
CA ALA A 16 -11.20 -0.43 15.33
C ALA A 16 -10.99 0.33 16.64
N SER A 17 -9.78 0.86 16.84
CA SER A 17 -9.40 1.68 17.98
C SER A 17 -9.26 3.16 17.58
N THR A 18 -8.84 4.01 18.51
CA THR A 18 -8.56 5.42 18.23
C THR A 18 -7.54 5.56 17.10
N PHE A 19 -7.93 6.22 16.02
CA PHE A 19 -7.06 6.53 14.89
C PHE A 19 -6.45 7.92 15.05
N TYR A 20 -5.13 8.02 14.88
CA TYR A 20 -4.41 9.28 14.88
C TYR A 20 -3.97 9.60 13.45
N PRO A 21 -4.50 10.67 12.82
CA PRO A 21 -4.07 11.06 11.49
C PRO A 21 -2.57 11.34 11.44
N ALA A 22 -1.92 10.87 10.38
CA ALA A 22 -0.55 11.28 10.06
C ALA A 22 -0.51 12.74 9.62
N GLU A 23 0.66 13.36 9.72
CA GLU A 23 0.92 14.76 9.37
C GLU A 23 0.51 15.10 7.92
N ASP A 24 0.19 16.37 7.66
CA ASP A 24 -0.37 16.82 6.37
C ASP A 24 0.53 16.54 5.16
N TYR A 25 1.85 16.50 5.37
CA TYR A 25 2.81 16.20 4.30
C TYR A 25 2.79 14.71 3.90
N HIS A 26 2.28 13.82 4.76
CA HIS A 26 2.07 12.40 4.44
C HIS A 26 0.80 12.17 3.62
N GLN A 27 -0.18 13.08 3.71
CA GLN A 27 -1.42 12.97 2.96
C GLN A 27 -1.16 13.16 1.47
N ASP A 28 -1.71 12.29 0.63
CA ASP A 28 -1.51 12.29 -0.84
C ASP A 28 -0.04 12.30 -1.28
N TYR A 29 0.85 11.69 -0.49
CA TYR A 29 2.30 11.80 -0.69
C TYR A 29 2.75 11.46 -2.12
N PHE A 30 2.24 10.38 -2.70
CA PHE A 30 2.60 9.98 -4.07
C PHE A 30 2.14 11.00 -5.10
N SER A 31 0.93 11.54 -4.94
CA SER A 31 0.37 12.54 -5.86
C SER A 31 1.15 13.86 -5.79
N LYS A 32 1.59 14.26 -4.58
CA LYS A 32 2.39 15.46 -4.34
C LYS A 32 3.86 15.30 -4.75
N ASN A 33 4.41 14.08 -4.67
CA ASN A 33 5.84 13.80 -4.87
C ASN A 33 6.08 12.64 -5.87
N PRO A 34 5.52 12.68 -7.09
CA PRO A 34 5.51 11.52 -7.98
C PRO A 34 6.92 11.06 -8.37
N PHE A 35 7.89 11.97 -8.45
CA PHE A 35 9.27 11.67 -8.86
C PHE A 35 10.22 11.36 -7.69
N GLN A 36 9.71 11.32 -6.46
CA GLN A 36 10.53 10.97 -5.32
C GLN A 36 11.05 9.51 -5.50
N PRO A 37 12.33 9.22 -5.18
CA PRO A 37 12.93 7.91 -5.51
C PRO A 37 12.18 6.69 -4.99
N TYR A 38 11.60 6.76 -3.79
CA TYR A 38 10.72 5.72 -3.24
C TYR A 38 9.43 5.57 -4.05
N CYS A 39 8.79 6.66 -4.47
CA CYS A 39 7.60 6.59 -5.33
C CYS A 39 7.89 5.86 -6.64
N GLN A 40 9.03 6.16 -7.26
CA GLN A 40 9.47 5.55 -8.51
C GLN A 40 9.88 4.08 -8.34
N ALA A 41 10.69 3.76 -7.35
CA ALA A 41 11.24 2.42 -7.16
C ALA A 41 10.27 1.43 -6.52
N VAL A 42 9.30 1.90 -5.72
CA VAL A 42 8.48 1.03 -4.87
C VAL A 42 6.99 1.16 -5.14
N ALA A 43 6.43 2.38 -5.11
CA ALA A 43 4.98 2.56 -5.20
C ALA A 43 4.45 2.37 -6.62
N ALA A 44 5.08 2.99 -7.63
CA ALA A 44 4.62 2.92 -9.01
C ALA A 44 4.59 1.47 -9.57
N PRO A 45 5.61 0.61 -9.35
CA PRO A 45 5.57 -0.78 -9.80
C PRO A 45 4.44 -1.59 -9.14
N LYS A 46 4.12 -1.33 -7.87
CA LYS A 46 3.01 -2.01 -7.16
C LYS A 46 1.66 -1.66 -7.78
N VAL A 47 1.42 -0.38 -8.07
CA VAL A 47 0.19 0.07 -8.73
C VAL A 47 0.08 -0.52 -10.14
N ALA A 48 1.18 -0.51 -10.91
CA ALA A 48 1.21 -1.09 -12.24
C ALA A 48 0.87 -2.59 -12.23
N LYS A 49 1.36 -3.35 -11.24
CA LYS A 49 1.03 -4.77 -11.05
C LYS A 49 -0.47 -4.98 -10.84
N VAL A 50 -1.11 -4.17 -10.00
CA VAL A 50 -2.57 -4.26 -9.77
C VAL A 50 -3.33 -3.94 -11.05
N ARG A 51 -2.99 -2.86 -11.75
CA ARG A 51 -3.63 -2.45 -13.02
C ARG A 51 -3.48 -3.49 -14.13
N LYS A 52 -2.41 -4.30 -14.12
CA LYS A 52 -2.22 -5.38 -15.10
C LYS A 52 -3.16 -6.57 -14.86
N VAL A 53 -3.53 -6.83 -13.60
CA VAL A 53 -4.33 -8.00 -13.20
C VAL A 53 -5.83 -7.71 -13.21
N PHE A 54 -6.23 -6.47 -12.90
CA PHE A 54 -7.64 -6.10 -12.66
C PHE A 54 -8.16 -5.02 -13.62
N LYS A 55 -7.66 -4.99 -14.86
CA LYS A 55 -8.16 -4.08 -15.91
C LYS A 55 -9.33 -4.68 -16.67
#